data_AF-A0ABC8RK38-F1
#
_entry.id   AF-A0ABC8RK38-F1
#
_cell.length_a   1.000
_cell.length_b   1.000
_cell.length_c   1.000
_cell.angle_alpha   90.00
_cell.angle_beta   90.00
_cell.angle_gamma   90.00
#
_symmetry.space_group_name_H-M   'P 1'
#
loop_
_entity.id
_entity.type
_entity.pdbx_description
1 polymer ?
#
loop_
_entity_poly.entity_id
_entity_poly.type
_entity_poly.pdbx_seq_one_letter_code
_entity_poly.pdbx_strand_id
1 'polypeptide(L)' 'MAIDIKDWKRVIHGPFPLYTKDATRSWKLVGSEGSNRLSIKEPSANILLLDYVSSEKWKDIIDFDDHLDDISKQF' A
#
# COMPACT_ATOMS: atom_id res chain seq x y z
N MET A 1 -17.50 2.07 -0.18
CA MET A 1 -16.74 2.66 0.95
C MET A 1 -15.72 3.59 0.32
N ALA A 2 -15.84 4.91 0.47
CA ALA A 2 -14.90 5.85 -0.15
C ALA A 2 -13.72 6.09 0.80
N ILE A 3 -12.50 5.85 0.34
CA ILE A 3 -11.26 6.12 1.09
C ILE A 3 -10.98 7.63 0.98
N ASP A 4 -10.90 8.34 2.11
CA ASP A 4 -10.68 9.80 2.15
C ASP A 4 -9.23 10.15 1.80
N ILE A 5 -9.01 11.28 1.11
CA ILE A 5 -7.66 11.80 0.76
C ILE A 5 -6.72 11.94 1.98
N LYS A 6 -7.26 12.18 3.17
CA LYS A 6 -6.50 12.21 4.44
C LYS A 6 -5.95 10.82 4.81
N ASP A 7 -6.66 9.74 4.49
CA ASP A 7 -6.17 8.38 4.68
C ASP A 7 -5.00 8.08 3.73
N TRP A 8 -5.04 8.59 2.50
CA TRP A 8 -3.95 8.46 1.53
C TRP A 8 -2.68 9.21 1.94
N LYS A 9 -2.82 10.39 2.58
CA LYS A 9 -1.65 11.11 3.13
C LYS A 9 -0.96 10.34 4.26
N ARG A 10 -1.74 9.66 5.12
CA ARG A 10 -1.19 8.79 6.16
C ARG A 10 -0.44 7.61 5.54
N VAL A 11 -0.96 7.04 4.46
CA VAL A 11 -0.33 5.97 3.70
C VAL A 11 0.99 6.44 3.07
N ILE A 12 1.00 7.59 2.40
CA ILE A 12 2.20 8.04 1.66
C ILE A 12 3.31 8.54 2.59
N HIS A 13 2.96 9.20 3.70
CA HIS A 13 3.96 9.80 4.59
C HIS A 13 4.23 9.00 5.86
N GLY A 14 3.39 8.03 6.18
CA GLY A 14 3.48 7.23 7.40
C GLY A 14 4.29 5.95 7.21
N PRO A 15 4.88 5.41 8.29
CA PRO A 15 5.49 4.08 8.24
C PRO A 15 4.40 3.01 8.11
N PHE A 16 4.56 2.11 7.14
CA PHE A 16 3.74 0.91 7.04
C PHE A 16 4.26 -0.19 8.00
N PRO A 17 3.40 -0.75 8.86
CA PRO A 17 3.80 -1.89 9.69
C PRO A 17 3.86 -3.15 8.81
N LEU A 18 5.06 -3.72 8.70
CA LEU A 18 5.28 -4.98 8.00
C LEU A 18 5.18 -6.13 8.99
N TYR A 19 4.48 -7.20 8.64
CA TYR A 19 4.39 -8.42 9.45
C TYR A 19 4.95 -9.60 8.70
N THR A 20 5.67 -10.48 9.39
CA THR A 20 6.13 -11.77 8.86
C THR A 20 5.45 -12.89 9.61
N LYS A 21 5.19 -13.99 8.91
CA LYS A 21 4.63 -15.19 9.50
C LYS A 21 5.76 -16.10 9.95
N ASP A 22 5.76 -16.47 11.22
CA ASP A 22 6.77 -17.38 11.75
C ASP A 22 6.35 -18.86 11.64
N ALA A 23 7.25 -19.75 12.05
CA ALA A 23 7.00 -21.21 12.02
C ALA A 23 5.80 -21.63 12.88
N THR A 24 5.42 -20.82 13.87
CA THR A 24 4.24 -21.07 14.72
C THR A 24 2.93 -20.58 14.09
N ARG A 25 2.98 -20.10 12.83
CA ARG A 25 1.87 -19.50 12.09
C ARG A 25 1.36 -18.19 12.70
N SER A 26 2.11 -17.59 13.61
CA SER A 26 1.78 -16.28 14.17
C SER A 26 2.33 -15.17 13.28
N TRP A 27 1.58 -14.06 13.18
CA TRP A 27 2.06 -12.85 12.52
C TRP A 27 2.82 -12.00 13.55
N LYS A 28 4.08 -11.67 13.25
CA LYS A 28 4.93 -10.84 14.10
C LYS A 28 5.32 -9.58 13.37
N LEU A 29 5.29 -8.45 14.08
CA LEU A 29 5.71 -7.17 13.53
C LEU A 29 7.22 -7.20 13.25
N VAL A 30 7.60 -6.90 12.02
CA VAL A 30 9.00 -6.84 11.62
C VAL A 30 9.71 -5.73 12.39
N GLY A 31 10.81 -6.07 13.05
CA GLY A 31 11.66 -5.13 13.77
C GLY A 31 11.25 -4.82 15.21
N SER A 32 10.35 -5.60 15.81
CA SER A 32 10.04 -5.50 17.25
C SER A 32 11.22 -5.82 18.17
N GLU A 33 12.26 -6.53 17.68
CA GLU A 33 13.44 -6.94 18.45
C GLU A 33 14.75 -6.27 17.97
N GLY A 34 14.70 -5.01 17.54
CA GLY A 34 15.91 -4.23 17.21
C GLY A 34 16.51 -4.50 15.82
N SER A 35 15.86 -5.31 14.98
CA SER A 35 16.20 -5.44 13.56
C SER A 35 15.47 -4.39 12.74
N ASN A 36 16.19 -3.75 11.81
CA ASN A 36 15.79 -2.62 10.99
C ASN A 36 14.30 -2.64 10.58
N ARG A 37 13.54 -1.66 11.05
CA ARG A 37 12.28 -1.26 10.39
C ARG A 37 12.63 -1.03 8.92
N LEU A 38 12.08 -1.85 8.02
CA LEU A 38 12.10 -1.56 6.59
C LEU A 38 11.36 -0.24 6.40
N SER A 39 12.09 0.87 6.41
CA SER A 39 11.52 2.14 6.04
C SER A 39 11.38 2.09 4.53
N ILE A 40 10.16 2.09 4.03
CA ILE A 40 9.87 2.50 2.65
C ILE A 40 10.15 4.01 2.59
N LYS A 41 11.41 4.39 2.81
CA LYS A 41 11.94 5.73 2.60
C LYS A 41 12.67 5.68 1.28
N GLU A 42 11.94 5.44 0.21
CA GLU A 42 12.34 5.96 -1.09
C GLU A 42 11.52 7.24 -1.28
N PRO A 43 12.03 8.43 -0.87
CA PRO A 43 11.27 9.67 -0.91
C PRO A 43 10.78 10.02 -2.32
N SER A 44 11.48 9.53 -3.34
CA SER A 44 11.14 9.63 -4.76
C SER A 44 9.80 8.95 -5.10
N ALA A 45 9.55 7.76 -4.56
CA ALA A 45 8.29 7.03 -4.77
C ALA A 45 7.10 7.81 -4.19
N ASN A 46 7.28 8.50 -3.06
CA ASN A 46 6.22 9.28 -2.45
C ASN A 46 5.77 10.46 -3.31
N ILE A 47 6.69 11.09 -4.06
CA ILE A 47 6.35 12.18 -4.99
C ILE A 47 5.46 11.66 -6.11
N LEU A 48 5.82 10.51 -6.70
CA LEU A 48 5.02 9.86 -7.74
C LEU A 48 3.65 9.43 -7.21
N LEU A 49 3.58 8.83 -6.02
CA LEU A 49 2.33 8.45 -5.37
C LEU A 49 1.44 9.66 -5.07
N LEU A 50 2.02 10.78 -4.62
CA LEU A 50 1.27 12.01 -4.40
C LEU A 50 0.70 12.57 -5.70
N ASP A 51 1.48 12.61 -6.78
CA ASP A 51 0.98 13.01 -8.11
C ASP A 51 -0.16 12.09 -8.54
N TYR A 52 0.03 10.78 -8.42
CA TYR A 52 -0.91 9.77 -8.85
C TYR A 52 -2.25 9.86 -8.09
N VAL A 53 -2.20 10.09 -6.77
CA VAL A 53 -3.40 10.33 -5.95
C VAL A 53 -4.05 11.67 -6.30
N SER A 54 -3.25 12.74 -6.43
CA SER A 54 -3.77 14.10 -6.69
C SER A 54 -4.36 14.25 -8.10
N SER A 55 -3.85 13.49 -9.07
CA SER A 55 -4.37 13.42 -10.44
C SER A 55 -5.48 12.38 -10.60
N GLU A 56 -5.92 11.74 -9.51
CA GLU A 56 -6.97 10.72 -9.47
C GLU A 56 -6.75 9.50 -10.37
N LYS A 57 -5.53 9.27 -10.87
CA LYS A 57 -5.17 8.12 -11.72
C LYS A 57 -5.48 6.76 -11.06
N TRP A 58 -5.63 6.73 -9.73
CA TRP A 58 -6.03 5.55 -8.98
C TRP A 58 -7.42 5.01 -9.35
N LYS A 59 -8.30 5.84 -9.93
CA LYS A 59 -9.61 5.41 -10.42
C LYS A 59 -9.52 4.53 -11.66
N ASP A 60 -8.41 4.62 -12.40
CA ASP A 60 -8.17 3.85 -13.62
C ASP A 60 -7.38 2.57 -13.36
N ILE A 61 -7.00 2.28 -12.10
CA ILE A 61 -6.36 1.02 -11.73
C ILE A 61 -7.42 -0.07 -11.78
N ILE A 62 -7.19 -1.06 -12.64
CA ILE A 62 -7.98 -2.28 -12.71
C ILE A 62 -7.43 -3.26 -11.68
N ASP A 63 -8.28 -3.71 -10.76
CA ASP A 63 -7.94 -4.76 -9.81
C ASP A 63 -8.60 -6.11 -10.15
N PHE A 64 -8.42 -7.10 -9.28
CA PHE A 64 -9.04 -8.40 -9.48
C PHE A 64 -10.57 -8.35 -9.42
N ASP A 65 -11.16 -7.44 -8.64
CA ASP A 65 -12.62 -7.33 -8.51
C ASP A 65 -13.22 -6.78 -9.81
N ASP A 66 -12.56 -5.80 -10.44
CA ASP A 66 -12.92 -5.32 -11.77
C ASP A 66 -12.93 -6.43 -12.83
N HIS A 67 -11.98 -7.37 -12.75
CA HIS A 67 -11.92 -8.53 -13.66
C HIS A 67 -13.02 -9.56 -13.39
N LEU A 68 -13.47 -9.70 -12.13
CA LEU A 68 -14.61 -10.55 -11.80
C LEU A 68 -15.92 -10.00 -12.40
N ASP A 69 -16.05 -8.68 -12.50
CA ASP A 69 -17.19 -8.01 -13.15
C ASP A 69 -17.09 -8.02 -14.69
N ASP A 70 -15.88 -7.92 -15.24
CA ASP A 70 -15.62 -7.96 -16.69
C ASP A 70 -14.28 -8.66 -16.99
N ILE A 71 -14.38 -9.92 -17.44
CA ILE A 71 -13.23 -10.78 -17.75
C ILE A 71 -12.35 -10.26 -18.91
N SER A 72 -12.80 -9.24 -19.65
CA SER A 72 -12.00 -8.62 -20.72
C SER A 72 -10.98 -7.60 -20.19
N LYS A 73 -11.17 -7.11 -18.96
CA LYS A 73 -10.21 -6.23 -18.28
C LYS A 73 -8.96 -7.03 -17.89
N GLN A 74 -7.78 -6.45 -18.12
CA GLN A 74 -6.49 -7.08 -17.81
C GLN A 74 -5.99 -6.54 -16.46
N PHE A 75 -5.53 -7.42 -15.58
CA PHE A 75 -4.85 -7.08 -14.31
C PHE A 75 -3.32 -7.01 -14.49
#